data_AF-A0A941RYW4-F1
#
_entry.id   AF-A0A941RYW4-F1
#
_cell.length_a   1.000
_cell.length_b   1.000
_cell.length_c   1.000
_cell.angle_alpha   90.00
_cell.angle_beta   90.00
_cell.angle_gamma   90.00
#
_symmetry.space_group_name_H-M   'P 1'
#
loop_
_entity.id
_entity.type
_entity.pdbx_description
1 polymer ?
#
loop_
_entity_poly.entity_id
_entity_poly.type
_entity_poly.pdbx_seq_one_letter_code
_entity_poly.pdbx_strand_id
1 'polypeptide(L)'
;MSTPANLNQSLTKNPPRWSACAWPLWAIAVVWLSMVPAASAAQPSVVIERCSLFDPESGQMLPDQTIVIRGSQIVAVARYDKIGDLPADAT
;
A
#
# COMPACT_ATOMS: atom_id res chain seq x y z
N MET A 1 50.14 -70.11 2.34
CA MET A 1 49.55 -70.58 3.63
C MET A 1 49.97 -69.56 4.67
N SER A 2 49.13 -68.73 5.27
CA SER A 2 47.67 -68.73 5.41
C SER A 2 47.25 -67.28 5.69
N THR A 3 46.28 -66.74 4.95
CA THR A 3 45.68 -65.44 5.26
C THR A 3 44.35 -65.72 5.97
N PRO A 4 44.17 -65.39 7.26
CA PRO A 4 42.85 -65.45 7.85
C PRO A 4 42.18 -64.08 7.93
N ALA A 5 40.86 -64.17 7.80
CA ALA A 5 39.84 -63.32 8.42
C ALA A 5 39.63 -61.91 7.86
N ASN A 6 38.77 -61.90 6.85
CA ASN A 6 37.65 -60.99 6.67
C ASN A 6 37.15 -60.36 7.99
N LEU A 7 37.25 -59.03 8.08
CA LEU A 7 36.67 -58.22 9.15
C LEU A 7 35.63 -57.29 8.51
N ASN A 8 34.42 -57.82 8.38
CA ASN A 8 33.19 -57.03 8.23
C ASN A 8 33.17 -55.94 9.31
N GLN A 9 33.33 -54.68 8.91
CA GLN A 9 32.88 -53.56 9.73
C GLN A 9 32.00 -52.64 8.90
N SER A 10 30.70 -52.95 9.00
CA SER A 10 29.59 -52.01 8.81
C SER A 10 29.90 -50.67 9.47
N LEU A 11 30.23 -49.68 8.64
CA LEU A 11 30.08 -48.27 9.01
C LEU A 11 29.18 -47.62 7.96
N THR A 12 27.90 -47.98 8.02
CA THR A 12 26.83 -47.17 7.44
C THR A 12 26.83 -45.85 8.19
N LYS A 13 27.59 -44.89 7.65
CA LYS A 13 27.74 -43.54 8.18
C LYS A 13 26.42 -42.79 7.95
N ASN A 14 25.50 -42.92 8.89
CA ASN A 14 24.26 -42.15 8.92
C ASN A 14 24.60 -40.65 8.90
N PRO A 15 24.02 -39.84 7.99
CA PRO A 15 24.24 -38.40 8.03
C PRO A 15 23.57 -37.77 9.25
N PRO A 16 24.10 -36.64 9.77
CA PRO A 16 23.60 -36.00 10.98
C PRO A 16 22.19 -35.42 10.79
N ARG A 17 21.25 -35.82 11.65
CA ARG A 17 19.83 -35.40 11.64
C ARG A 17 19.57 -34.12 12.46
N TRP A 18 20.30 -33.03 12.22
CA TRP A 18 20.14 -31.79 12.99
C TRP A 18 20.06 -30.54 12.11
N SER A 19 19.14 -30.49 11.14
CA SER A 19 18.85 -29.25 10.40
C SER A 19 17.42 -29.24 9.85
N ALA A 20 16.41 -29.37 10.71
CA ALA A 20 15.02 -29.30 10.28
C ALA A 20 14.08 -28.57 11.26
N CYS A 21 14.58 -27.63 12.05
CA CYS A 21 13.74 -26.87 13.00
C CYS A 21 13.75 -25.33 12.79
N ALA A 22 14.30 -24.82 11.69
CA ALA A 22 14.38 -23.37 11.45
C ALA A 22 13.33 -22.82 10.46
N TRP A 23 12.39 -23.63 9.97
CA TRP A 23 11.46 -23.21 8.91
C TRP A 23 10.12 -22.57 9.34
N PRO A 24 9.52 -22.80 10.53
CA PRO A 24 8.19 -22.25 10.78
C PRO A 24 8.18 -20.79 11.27
N LEU A 25 9.32 -20.24 11.72
CA LEU A 25 9.35 -18.89 12.32
C LEU A 25 9.21 -17.73 11.31
N TRP A 26 9.55 -17.96 10.04
CA TRP A 26 9.36 -16.93 9.00
C TRP A 26 7.91 -16.78 8.57
N ALA A 27 7.10 -17.84 8.64
CA ALA A 27 5.71 -17.81 8.18
C ALA A 27 4.81 -16.92 9.05
N ILE A 28 5.07 -16.87 10.37
CA ILE A 28 4.26 -16.07 11.30
C ILE A 28 4.47 -14.58 11.03
N ALA A 29 5.69 -14.13 10.78
CA ALA A 29 6.00 -12.70 10.55
C ALA A 29 5.28 -12.11 9.32
N VAL A 30 5.10 -12.88 8.24
CA VAL A 30 4.42 -12.43 7.02
C VAL A 30 2.92 -12.19 7.27
N VAL A 31 2.28 -13.04 8.07
CA VAL A 31 0.85 -12.94 8.40
C VAL A 31 0.55 -11.66 9.20
N TRP A 32 1.43 -11.27 10.12
CA TRP A 32 1.26 -10.01 10.87
C TRP A 32 1.43 -8.77 10.00
N LEU A 33 2.29 -8.83 8.97
CA LEU A 33 2.53 -7.69 8.08
C LEU A 33 1.34 -7.41 7.14
N SER A 34 0.59 -8.44 6.74
CA SER A 34 -0.63 -8.27 5.92
C SER A 34 -1.81 -7.62 6.67
N MET A 35 -1.72 -7.48 8.00
CA MET A 35 -2.75 -6.85 8.82
C MET A 35 -2.53 -5.35 9.06
N VAL A 36 -1.44 -4.79 8.54
CA VAL A 36 -1.20 -3.34 8.61
C VAL A 36 -2.13 -2.67 7.59
N PRO A 37 -3.12 -1.87 8.02
CA PRO A 37 -3.89 -1.07 7.08
C PRO A 37 -2.92 -0.17 6.33
N ALA A 38 -2.94 -0.28 5.00
CA ALA A 38 -2.15 0.61 4.16
C ALA A 38 -2.55 2.05 4.50
N ALA A 39 -1.66 2.78 5.17
CA ALA A 39 -1.85 4.19 5.42
C ALA A 39 -1.93 4.89 4.05
N SER A 40 -3.15 5.22 3.63
CA SER A 40 -3.36 6.00 2.42
C SER A 40 -2.75 7.38 2.68
N ALA A 41 -1.68 7.71 1.96
CA ALA A 41 -1.08 9.03 2.05
C ALA A 41 -2.17 10.07 1.76
N ALA A 42 -2.31 11.07 2.64
CA ALA A 42 -3.26 12.16 2.44
C ALA A 42 -3.00 12.77 1.06
N GLN A 43 -4.02 12.72 0.20
CA GLN A 43 -3.91 13.26 -1.15
C GLN A 43 -3.85 14.79 -1.05
N PRO A 44 -2.91 15.45 -1.76
CA PRO A 44 -2.82 16.90 -1.73
C PRO A 44 -4.13 17.51 -2.23
N SER A 45 -4.55 18.60 -1.61
CA SER A 45 -5.71 19.37 -2.04
C SER A 45 -5.30 20.68 -2.72
N VAL A 46 -6.11 21.09 -3.68
CA VAL A 46 -5.98 22.37 -4.40
C VAL A 46 -7.36 23.01 -4.44
N VAL A 47 -7.40 24.32 -4.16
CA VAL A 47 -8.63 25.10 -4.22
C VAL A 47 -8.44 26.21 -5.25
N ILE A 48 -9.34 26.28 -6.22
CA ILE A 48 -9.40 27.36 -7.20
C ILE A 48 -10.59 28.24 -6.83
N GLU A 49 -10.32 29.41 -6.26
CA GLU A 49 -11.36 30.32 -5.79
C GLU A 49 -11.79 31.34 -6.85
N ARG A 50 -13.06 31.77 -6.76
CA ARG A 50 -13.64 32.89 -7.52
C ARG A 50 -13.35 32.85 -9.03
N CYS A 51 -13.38 31.66 -9.60
CA CYS A 51 -13.19 31.47 -11.04
C CYS A 51 -14.50 31.59 -11.80
N SER A 52 -14.42 31.87 -13.10
CA SER A 52 -15.55 31.73 -14.02
C SER A 52 -15.51 30.34 -14.65
N LEU A 53 -16.55 29.54 -14.45
CA LEU A 53 -16.64 28.17 -14.92
C LEU A 53 -17.61 28.07 -16.10
N PHE A 54 -17.18 27.42 -17.19
CA PHE A 54 -18.10 27.08 -18.27
C PHE A 54 -18.98 25.91 -17.86
N ASP A 55 -20.29 26.08 -17.91
CA ASP A 55 -21.23 24.97 -17.83
C ASP A 55 -21.72 24.60 -19.24
N PRO A 56 -21.27 23.45 -19.79
CA PRO A 56 -21.66 23.03 -21.13
C PRO A 56 -23.13 22.61 -21.24
N GLU A 57 -23.79 22.24 -20.13
CA GLU A 57 -25.19 21.84 -20.16
C GLU A 57 -26.11 23.04 -20.37
N SER A 58 -25.82 24.16 -19.68
CA SER A 58 -26.55 25.42 -19.85
C SER A 58 -25.99 26.32 -20.96
N GLY A 59 -24.75 26.09 -21.40
CA GLY A 59 -24.02 26.93 -22.33
C GLY A 59 -23.62 28.29 -21.76
N GLN A 60 -23.57 28.43 -20.43
CA GLN A 60 -23.30 29.71 -19.76
C GLN A 60 -21.96 29.71 -19.02
N MET A 61 -21.45 30.93 -18.81
CA MET A 61 -20.38 31.17 -17.84
C MET A 61 -20.96 31.41 -16.46
N LEU A 62 -20.61 30.55 -15.50
CA LEU A 62 -20.95 30.70 -14.10
C LEU A 62 -19.84 31.48 -13.40
N PRO A 63 -20.07 32.73 -12.97
CA PRO A 63 -19.08 33.49 -12.22
C PRO A 63 -18.97 32.99 -10.76
N ASP A 64 -17.91 33.43 -10.08
CA ASP A 64 -17.66 33.23 -8.65
C ASP A 64 -17.76 31.76 -8.19
N GLN A 65 -17.33 30.84 -9.04
CA GLN A 65 -17.25 29.42 -8.69
C GLN A 65 -15.96 29.12 -7.95
N THR A 66 -16.05 28.17 -7.04
CA THR A 66 -14.91 27.59 -6.33
C THR A 66 -14.87 26.10 -6.60
N ILE A 67 -13.68 25.62 -6.97
CA ILE A 67 -13.43 24.21 -7.31
C ILE A 67 -12.48 23.65 -6.27
N VAL A 68 -12.86 22.53 -5.66
CA VAL A 68 -12.01 21.80 -4.71
C VAL A 68 -11.55 20.51 -5.36
N ILE A 69 -10.24 20.32 -5.42
CA ILE A 69 -9.58 19.16 -6.01
C ILE A 69 -8.83 18.41 -4.91
N ARG A 70 -8.95 17.08 -4.87
CA ARG A 70 -8.12 16.20 -4.03
C ARG A 70 -7.43 15.17 -4.93
N GLY A 71 -6.10 15.22 -4.96
CA GLY A 71 -5.31 14.42 -5.89
C GLY A 71 -5.72 14.72 -7.34
N SER A 72 -6.33 13.75 -8.01
CA SER A 72 -6.80 13.86 -9.40
C SER A 72 -8.32 14.03 -9.54
N GLN A 73 -9.05 14.21 -8.44
CA GLN A 73 -10.50 14.23 -8.42
C GLN A 73 -11.03 15.60 -8.02
N ILE A 74 -12.01 16.11 -8.76
CA ILE A 74 -12.83 17.24 -8.34
C ILE A 74 -13.83 16.71 -7.33
N VAL A 75 -13.75 17.18 -6.09
CA VAL A 75 -14.62 16.73 -4.99
C VAL A 75 -15.80 17.68 -4.75
N ALA A 76 -15.66 18.96 -5.14
CA ALA A 76 -16.74 19.92 -5.06
C ALA A 76 -16.58 21.03 -6.11
N VAL A 77 -17.72 21.49 -6.63
CA VAL A 77 -17.85 22.71 -7.42
C VAL A 77 -19.08 23.44 -6.88
N ALA A 78 -18.89 24.66 -6.39
CA ALA A 78 -19.99 25.46 -5.86
C ALA A 78 -19.66 26.95 -5.98
N ARG A 79 -20.67 27.82 -5.82
CA ARG A 79 -20.39 29.25 -5.63
C ARG A 79 -19.54 29.47 -4.38
N TYR A 80 -18.69 30.48 -4.43
CA TYR A 80 -17.80 30.87 -3.33
C TYR A 80 -18.54 31.07 -2.00
N ASP A 81 -19.76 31.61 -2.01
CA ASP A 81 -20.58 31.82 -0.80
C ASP A 81 -21.28 30.56 -0.28
N LYS A 82 -21.23 29.47 -1.04
CA LYS A 82 -21.89 28.18 -0.73
C LYS A 82 -20.90 27.06 -0.47
N ILE A 83 -19.62 27.27 -0.73
CA ILE A 83 -18.62 26.28 -0.40
C ILE A 83 -18.43 26.27 1.11
N GLY A 84 -18.54 25.07 1.70
CA GLY A 84 -18.39 24.88 3.14
C GLY A 84 -16.93 25.00 3.55
N ASP A 85 -16.54 24.25 4.59
CA ASP A 85 -15.15 24.27 5.05
C ASP A 85 -14.18 23.85 3.95
N LEU A 86 -13.26 24.75 3.61
CA LEU A 86 -12.17 24.49 2.70
C LEU A 86 -11.14 23.56 3.36
N PRO A 87 -10.48 22.68 2.59
CA PRO A 87 -9.43 21.84 3.13
C PRO A 87 -8.27 22.70 3.67
N ALA A 88 -7.85 22.42 4.91
CA ALA A 88 -6.80 23.17 5.59
C ALA A 88 -5.40 22.99 4.97
N ASP A 89 -5.24 21.95 4.16
CA ASP A 89 -4.02 21.61 3.43
C ASP A 89 -3.98 22.18 2.00
N ALA A 90 -4.98 22.95 1.58
CA ALA A 90 -5.02 23.56 0.26
C ALA A 90 -3.90 24.60 0.07
N THR A 91 -3.31 24.62 -1.12
CA THR A 91 -2.32 25.62 -1.57
C THR A 91 -2.79 26.31 -2.85
#